data_AF-A0A0D2DVY6-F1
#
_entry.id   AF-A0A0D2DVY6-F1
#
_cell.length_a   1.000
_cell.length_b   1.000
_cell.length_c   1.000
_cell.angle_alpha   90.00
_cell.angle_beta   90.00
_cell.angle_gamma   90.00
#
_symmetry.space_group_name_H-M   'P 1'
#
loop_
_entity.id
_entity.type
_entity.pdbx_description
1 polymer ?
#
loop_
_entity_poly.entity_id
_entity_poly.type
_entity_poly.pdbx_seq_one_letter_code
_entity_poly.pdbx_strand_id
1 'polypeptide(L)'
;MVSQGHASGSKDGWRGHHGATIPSLQDLRSRDEQAREDADEERAAQQQNLKHSRALDRKLQRERLDEMAPRAEPGTRERQLEKKREKAESNRAFASAKDGGGEVEVRDADMMGDEDSLGEIKRMQKERERKKNERELRKEEILRARRAEREARVAGMKEKEEKTMSMLREIARQRFGGGGNTDDG
;
A
#
# COMPACT_ATOMS: atom_id res chain seq x y z
N MET A 1 -32.93 -32.79 -90.50
CA MET A 1 -33.66 -32.05 -89.46
C MET A 1 -32.82 -32.05 -88.20
N VAL A 2 -32.48 -30.83 -87.74
CA VAL A 2 -32.30 -30.38 -86.35
C VAL A 2 -31.24 -31.06 -85.47
N SER A 3 -30.38 -30.16 -84.98
CA SER A 3 -29.44 -30.20 -83.88
C SER A 3 -29.91 -30.90 -82.60
N GLN A 4 -28.95 -31.41 -81.80
CA GLN A 4 -28.52 -30.77 -80.54
C GLN A 4 -27.50 -31.66 -79.82
N GLY A 5 -26.27 -31.16 -79.71
CA GLY A 5 -25.32 -31.64 -78.70
C GLY A 5 -25.77 -31.17 -77.32
N HIS A 6 -25.60 -32.03 -76.32
CA HIS A 6 -25.63 -31.64 -74.92
C HIS A 6 -24.31 -32.06 -74.29
N ALA A 7 -23.50 -31.03 -74.07
CA ALA A 7 -22.23 -31.09 -73.38
C ALA A 7 -22.43 -31.42 -71.90
N SER A 8 -21.41 -32.08 -71.37
CA SER A 8 -21.06 -32.29 -69.97
C SER A 8 -21.46 -31.15 -69.04
N GLY A 9 -22.40 -31.41 -68.13
CA GLY A 9 -22.59 -30.60 -66.93
C GLY A 9 -21.63 -31.07 -65.83
N SER A 10 -20.46 -30.42 -65.73
CA SER A 10 -19.61 -30.49 -64.55
C SER A 10 -20.42 -29.97 -63.35
N LYS A 11 -20.59 -30.82 -62.33
CA LYS A 11 -21.02 -30.37 -61.00
C LYS A 11 -19.82 -29.69 -60.35
N ASP A 12 -19.57 -28.46 -60.75
CA ASP A 12 -18.62 -27.59 -60.07
C ASP A 12 -19.23 -27.24 -58.71
N GLY A 13 -18.77 -27.96 -57.69
CA GLY A 13 -19.06 -27.68 -56.30
C GLY A 13 -18.70 -26.23 -56.00
N TRP A 14 -19.63 -25.54 -55.36
CA TRP A 14 -19.42 -24.21 -54.79
C TRP A 14 -18.25 -24.25 -53.80
N ARG A 15 -17.04 -24.00 -54.29
CA ARG A 15 -15.91 -23.52 -53.49
C ARG A 15 -15.91 -22.01 -53.59
N GLY A 16 -16.91 -21.39 -52.98
CA GLY A 16 -17.05 -19.94 -52.87
C GLY A 16 -16.34 -19.42 -51.62
N HIS A 17 -15.23 -18.73 -51.84
CA HIS A 17 -14.63 -17.70 -50.98
C HIS A 17 -14.04 -18.14 -49.63
N HIS A 18 -12.81 -18.64 -49.68
CA HIS A 18 -11.84 -18.39 -48.59
C HIS A 18 -11.24 -17.00 -48.80
N GLY A 19 -12.05 -15.96 -48.56
CA GLY A 19 -11.61 -14.57 -48.46
C GLY A 19 -12.01 -14.04 -47.08
N ALA A 20 -11.31 -13.03 -46.57
CA ALA A 20 -11.66 -12.40 -45.30
C ALA A 20 -13.13 -11.98 -45.31
N THR A 21 -13.97 -12.71 -44.58
CA THR A 21 -15.37 -12.38 -44.38
C THR A 21 -15.43 -11.02 -43.68
N ILE A 22 -16.36 -10.16 -44.07
CA ILE A 22 -16.57 -8.87 -43.42
C ILE A 22 -16.83 -9.15 -41.92
N PRO A 23 -16.02 -8.58 -41.00
CA PRO A 23 -16.18 -8.82 -39.57
C PRO A 23 -17.59 -8.49 -39.11
N SER A 24 -18.16 -9.36 -38.28
CA SER A 24 -19.45 -9.10 -37.66
C SER A 24 -19.32 -8.00 -36.61
N LEU A 25 -20.46 -7.41 -36.20
CA LEU A 25 -20.49 -6.44 -35.10
C LEU A 25 -19.96 -7.04 -33.78
N GLN A 26 -20.07 -8.36 -33.60
CA GLN A 26 -19.52 -9.05 -32.44
C GLN A 26 -18.00 -9.10 -32.51
N ASP A 27 -17.43 -9.40 -33.68
CA ASP A 27 -15.97 -9.45 -33.87
C ASP A 27 -15.32 -8.08 -33.66
N LEU A 28 -15.99 -7.01 -34.11
CA LEU A 28 -15.54 -5.63 -33.88
C LEU A 28 -15.53 -5.28 -32.38
N ARG A 29 -16.58 -5.66 -31.63
CA ARG A 29 -16.64 -5.44 -30.18
C ARG A 29 -15.55 -6.22 -29.45
N SER A 30 -15.34 -7.49 -29.81
CA SER A 30 -14.29 -8.31 -29.21
C SER A 30 -12.89 -7.75 -29.50
N ARG A 31 -12.65 -7.23 -30.71
CA ARG A 31 -11.40 -6.54 -31.03
C ARG A 31 -11.22 -5.27 -30.19
N ASP A 32 -12.27 -4.46 -30.05
CA ASP A 32 -12.20 -3.22 -29.28
C ASP A 32 -11.97 -3.50 -27.79
N GLU A 33 -12.54 -4.57 -27.25
CA GLU A 33 -12.31 -5.04 -25.88
C GLU A 33 -10.87 -5.50 -25.69
N GLN A 34 -10.36 -6.37 -26.57
CA GLN A 34 -8.96 -6.82 -26.56
C GLN A 34 -7.98 -5.64 -26.66
N ALA A 35 -8.22 -4.70 -27.58
CA ALA A 35 -7.36 -3.53 -27.74
C ALA A 35 -7.34 -2.62 -26.50
N ARG A 36 -8.43 -2.59 -25.72
CA ARG A 36 -8.49 -1.85 -24.45
C ARG A 36 -7.74 -2.59 -23.36
N GLU A 37 -7.94 -3.90 -23.24
CA GLU A 37 -7.23 -4.75 -22.29
C GLU A 37 -5.71 -4.69 -22.53
N ASP A 38 -5.27 -4.85 -23.78
CA ASP A 38 -3.86 -4.73 -24.16
C ASP A 38 -3.28 -3.35 -23.79
N ALA A 39 -4.02 -2.27 -24.08
CA ALA A 39 -3.59 -0.92 -23.72
C ALA A 39 -3.51 -0.70 -22.19
N ASP A 40 -4.39 -1.33 -21.42
CA ASP A 40 -4.36 -1.29 -19.95
C ASP A 40 -3.16 -2.08 -19.41
N GLU A 41 -2.90 -3.27 -19.95
CA GLU A 41 -1.76 -4.10 -19.61
C GLU A 41 -0.44 -3.44 -19.94
N GLU A 42 -0.31 -2.82 -21.11
CA GLU A 42 0.88 -2.06 -21.51
C GLU A 42 1.13 -0.89 -20.55
N ARG A 43 0.08 -0.12 -20.19
CA ARG A 43 0.20 0.97 -19.22
C ARG A 43 0.64 0.46 -17.85
N ALA A 44 0.08 -0.65 -17.39
CA ALA A 44 0.47 -1.27 -16.13
C ALA A 44 1.93 -1.75 -16.18
N ALA A 45 2.34 -2.43 -17.25
CA ALA A 45 3.69 -2.92 -17.45
C ALA A 45 4.71 -1.77 -17.49
N GLN A 46 4.42 -0.69 -18.21
CA GLN A 46 5.26 0.51 -18.24
C GLN A 46 5.43 1.11 -16.85
N GLN A 47 4.36 1.23 -16.06
CA GLN A 47 4.45 1.73 -14.69
C GLN A 47 5.29 0.81 -13.80
N GLN A 48 5.14 -0.51 -13.94
CA GLN A 48 5.96 -1.46 -13.18
C GLN A 48 7.43 -1.39 -13.58
N ASN A 49 7.71 -1.28 -14.87
CA ASN A 49 9.08 -1.11 -15.39
C ASN A 49 9.73 0.17 -14.86
N LEU A 50 9.00 1.29 -14.81
CA LEU A 50 9.48 2.55 -14.22
C LEU A 50 9.74 2.43 -12.72
N LYS A 51 8.87 1.73 -11.98
CA LYS A 51 9.08 1.46 -10.55
C LYS A 51 10.30 0.58 -10.33
N HIS A 52 10.47 -0.44 -11.15
CA HIS A 52 11.58 -1.36 -11.09
C HIS A 52 12.91 -0.67 -11.42
N SER A 53 12.98 0.12 -12.49
CA SER A 53 14.19 0.87 -12.86
C SER A 53 14.61 1.84 -11.75
N ARG A 54 13.67 2.58 -11.15
CA ARG A 54 13.92 3.45 -9.98
C ARG A 54 14.35 2.67 -8.74
N ALA A 55 13.90 1.44 -8.57
CA ALA A 55 14.33 0.60 -7.46
C ALA A 55 15.76 0.10 -7.66
N LEU A 56 16.12 -0.31 -8.89
CA LEU A 56 17.47 -0.72 -9.25
C LEU A 56 18.46 0.43 -9.11
N ASP A 57 18.14 1.61 -9.64
CA ASP A 57 19.00 2.79 -9.52
C ASP A 57 19.26 3.15 -8.04
N ARG A 58 18.22 3.17 -7.20
CA ARG A 58 18.38 3.39 -5.75
C ARG A 58 19.22 2.31 -5.07
N LYS A 59 19.13 1.05 -5.50
CA LYS A 59 19.99 -0.04 -4.98
C LYS A 59 21.44 0.19 -5.37
N LEU A 60 21.71 0.49 -6.64
CA LEU A 60 23.07 0.76 -7.14
C LEU A 60 23.69 1.99 -6.46
N GLN A 61 22.92 3.07 -6.28
CA GLN A 61 23.38 4.25 -5.54
C GLN A 61 23.73 3.90 -4.09
N ARG A 62 22.90 3.05 -3.46
CA ARG A 62 23.16 2.60 -2.09
C ARG A 62 24.40 1.71 -2.00
N GLU A 63 24.57 0.75 -2.90
CA GLU A 63 25.75 -0.12 -2.97
C GLU A 63 27.02 0.71 -3.15
N ARG A 64 27.02 1.67 -4.08
CA ARG A 64 28.14 2.62 -4.27
C ARG A 64 28.44 3.43 -3.02
N LEU A 65 27.42 3.87 -2.29
CA LEU A 65 27.61 4.60 -1.04
C LEU A 65 28.15 3.70 0.08
N ASP A 66 27.69 2.45 0.14
CA ASP A 66 28.15 1.46 1.12
C ASP A 66 29.63 1.07 0.85
N GLU A 67 30.08 1.07 -0.42
CA GLU A 67 31.49 0.90 -0.81
C GLU A 67 32.38 2.10 -0.42
N MET A 68 31.90 3.34 -0.62
CA MET A 68 32.68 4.55 -0.32
C MET A 68 32.71 4.89 1.17
N ALA A 69 31.63 4.65 1.89
CA ALA A 69 31.48 5.00 3.31
C ALA A 69 30.74 3.86 4.02
N PRO A 70 31.46 2.86 4.56
CA PRO A 70 30.83 1.75 5.24
C PRO A 70 30.01 2.27 6.42
N ARG A 71 28.69 2.09 6.34
CA ARG A 71 27.75 2.51 7.38
C ARG A 71 27.84 1.57 8.57
N ALA A 72 27.59 2.10 9.77
CA ALA A 72 27.57 1.28 10.99
C ALA A 72 26.57 0.10 10.88
N GLU A 73 26.96 -1.05 11.43
CA GLU A 73 26.19 -2.30 11.42
C GLU A 73 24.72 -2.09 11.85
N PRO A 74 23.75 -2.71 11.16
CA PRO A 74 22.33 -2.59 11.51
C PRO A 74 22.06 -3.12 12.92
N GLY A 75 21.61 -2.22 13.81
CA GLY A 75 21.22 -2.55 15.18
C GLY A 75 22.08 -1.89 16.26
N THR A 76 23.22 -1.30 15.90
CA THR A 76 24.06 -0.56 16.85
C THR A 76 23.45 0.80 17.24
N ARG A 77 23.82 1.32 18.41
CA ARG A 77 23.40 2.65 18.88
C ARG A 77 23.89 3.76 17.95
N GLU A 78 25.06 3.58 17.35
CA GLU A 78 25.65 4.49 16.37
C GLU A 78 24.78 4.60 15.12
N ARG A 79 24.32 3.47 14.57
CA ARG A 79 23.36 3.45 13.45
C ARG A 79 22.05 4.16 13.75
N GLN A 80 21.57 4.06 15.00
CA GLN A 80 20.36 4.77 15.43
C GLN A 80 20.59 6.29 15.54
N LEU A 81 21.77 6.72 15.98
CA LEU A 81 22.12 8.13 16.09
C LEU A 81 22.35 8.76 14.71
N GLU A 82 23.05 8.06 13.81
CA GLU A 82 23.19 8.47 12.40
C GLU A 82 21.83 8.64 11.73
N LYS A 83 20.96 7.63 11.83
CA LYS A 83 19.62 7.71 11.26
C LYS A 83 18.78 8.85 11.83
N LYS A 84 18.96 9.18 13.12
CA LYS A 84 18.31 10.34 13.74
C LYS A 84 18.87 11.65 13.20
N ARG A 85 20.19 11.74 12.98
CA ARG A 85 20.84 12.92 12.37
C ARG A 85 20.40 13.11 10.92
N GLU A 86 20.45 12.07 10.09
CA GLU A 86 19.98 12.10 8.69
C GLU A 86 18.53 12.58 8.60
N LYS A 87 17.63 12.07 9.47
CA LYS A 87 16.24 12.53 9.54
C LYS A 87 16.09 13.99 9.99
N ALA A 88 16.86 14.38 11.00
CA ALA A 88 16.84 15.76 11.48
C ALA A 88 17.38 16.74 10.43
N GLU A 89 18.35 16.30 9.63
CA GLU A 89 18.89 17.04 8.51
C GLU A 89 17.91 17.10 7.33
N SER A 90 17.28 15.99 6.94
CA SER A 90 16.25 16.01 5.89
C SER A 90 15.06 16.90 6.27
N ASN A 91 14.64 16.85 7.53
CA ASN A 91 13.56 17.70 8.03
C ASN A 91 13.97 19.18 8.06
N ARG A 92 15.21 19.47 8.44
CA ARG A 92 15.76 20.84 8.38
C ARG A 92 15.89 21.33 6.94
N ALA A 93 16.39 20.50 6.03
CA ALA A 93 16.50 20.81 4.60
C ALA A 93 15.12 21.09 3.98
N PHE A 94 14.11 20.30 4.34
CA PHE A 94 12.73 20.53 3.91
C PHE A 94 12.16 21.83 4.49
N ALA A 95 12.39 22.09 5.78
CA ALA A 95 11.97 23.35 6.41
C ALA A 95 12.68 24.57 5.81
N SER A 96 13.99 24.50 5.57
CA SER A 96 14.75 25.58 4.93
C SER A 96 14.38 25.76 3.45
N ALA A 97 14.05 24.69 2.73
CA ALA A 97 13.55 24.80 1.36
C ALA A 97 12.18 25.49 1.33
N LYS A 98 11.35 25.28 2.36
CA LYS A 98 10.06 25.97 2.53
C LYS A 98 10.23 27.44 2.92
N ASP A 99 11.21 27.77 3.76
CA ASP A 99 11.47 29.15 4.19
C ASP A 99 12.28 29.97 3.16
N GLY A 100 13.13 29.31 2.36
CA GLY A 100 13.97 29.96 1.34
C GLY A 100 13.37 29.99 -0.07
N GLY A 101 12.45 29.07 -0.36
CA GLY A 101 11.59 29.13 -1.54
C GLY A 101 10.35 29.93 -1.19
N GLY A 102 10.48 31.26 -1.19
CA GLY A 102 9.35 32.16 -1.08
C GLY A 102 8.21 31.64 -1.95
N GLU A 103 7.04 31.55 -1.33
CA GLU A 103 5.74 31.19 -1.90
C GLU A 103 5.76 31.37 -3.42
N VAL A 104 6.10 30.29 -4.15
CA VAL A 104 5.96 30.30 -5.59
C VAL A 104 4.45 30.36 -5.76
N GLU A 105 3.94 31.57 -5.98
CA GLU A 105 2.55 31.84 -6.37
C GLU A 105 2.32 31.18 -7.72
N VAL A 106 2.26 29.85 -7.71
CA VAL A 106 1.62 29.11 -8.77
C VAL A 106 0.17 29.54 -8.67
N ARG A 107 -0.31 30.25 -9.71
CA ARG A 107 -1.71 30.63 -9.78
C ARG A 107 -2.55 29.37 -9.58
N ASP A 108 -3.48 29.41 -8.62
CA ASP A 108 -4.35 28.26 -8.34
C ASP A 108 -5.04 27.74 -9.61
N ALA A 109 -5.30 28.61 -10.59
CA ALA A 109 -5.84 28.27 -11.90
C ALA A 109 -4.93 27.35 -12.74
N ASP A 110 -3.59 27.55 -12.70
CA ASP A 110 -2.62 26.73 -13.44
C ASP A 110 -2.36 25.40 -12.72
N MET A 111 -2.57 25.36 -11.41
CA MET A 111 -2.40 24.16 -10.58
C MET A 111 -3.66 23.29 -10.53
N MET A 112 -4.85 23.89 -10.61
CA MET A 112 -6.13 23.21 -10.36
C MET A 112 -7.05 23.14 -11.58
N GLY A 113 -6.65 23.67 -12.74
CA GLY A 113 -7.46 23.64 -13.96
C GLY A 113 -8.67 24.58 -13.92
N ASP A 114 -9.13 24.98 -15.11
CA ASP A 114 -10.19 25.99 -15.31
C ASP A 114 -11.57 25.55 -14.77
N GLU A 115 -12.54 26.46 -14.75
CA GLU A 115 -13.83 26.48 -14.01
C GLU A 115 -14.61 25.15 -13.83
N ASP A 116 -14.54 24.19 -14.76
CA ASP A 116 -15.13 22.84 -14.59
C ASP A 116 -14.46 22.00 -13.47
N SER A 117 -13.23 22.36 -13.11
CA SER A 117 -12.41 21.68 -12.10
C SER A 117 -12.92 21.94 -10.68
N LEU A 118 -13.64 23.04 -10.41
CA LEU A 118 -14.19 23.32 -9.08
C LEU A 118 -15.23 22.27 -8.64
N GLY A 119 -16.02 21.77 -9.59
CA GLY A 119 -16.96 20.66 -9.35
C GLY A 119 -16.25 19.35 -9.03
N GLU A 120 -15.16 19.06 -9.74
CA GLU A 120 -14.33 17.88 -9.51
C GLU A 120 -13.55 17.97 -8.20
N ILE A 121 -13.05 19.14 -7.84
CA ILE A 121 -12.36 19.41 -6.57
C ILE A 121 -13.31 19.19 -5.41
N LYS A 122 -14.55 19.67 -5.50
CA LYS A 122 -15.56 19.44 -4.46
C LYS A 122 -15.93 17.96 -4.32
N ARG A 123 -16.01 17.23 -5.44
CA ARG A 123 -16.21 15.76 -5.44
C ARG A 123 -15.01 15.04 -4.81
N MET A 124 -13.79 15.42 -5.20
CA MET A 124 -12.55 14.89 -4.65
C MET A 124 -12.37 15.21 -3.17
N GLN A 125 -12.76 16.40 -2.71
CA GLN A 125 -12.76 16.75 -1.29
C GLN A 125 -13.73 15.87 -0.51
N LYS A 126 -14.96 15.70 -1.00
CA LYS A 126 -15.96 14.81 -0.40
C LYS A 126 -15.50 13.35 -0.36
N GLU A 127 -14.82 12.87 -1.41
CA GLU A 127 -14.21 11.54 -1.43
C GLU A 127 -13.02 11.43 -0.48
N ARG A 128 -12.20 12.47 -0.36
CA ARG A 128 -11.08 12.51 0.58
C ARG A 128 -11.58 12.54 2.02
N GLU A 129 -12.65 13.26 2.32
CA GLU A 129 -13.33 13.26 3.61
C GLU A 129 -13.91 11.88 3.93
N ARG A 130 -14.60 11.24 2.98
CA ARG A 130 -15.08 9.86 3.13
C ARG A 130 -13.93 8.89 3.40
N LYS A 131 -12.84 8.97 2.64
CA LYS A 131 -11.63 8.14 2.83
C LYS A 131 -10.92 8.44 4.15
N LYS A 132 -10.92 9.68 4.63
CA LYS A 132 -10.39 10.04 5.95
C LYS A 132 -11.25 9.43 7.06
N ASN A 133 -12.57 9.54 6.97
CA ASN A 133 -13.48 8.93 7.93
C ASN A 133 -13.33 7.40 7.97
N GLU A 134 -13.22 6.72 6.82
CA GLU A 134 -12.97 5.27 6.77
C GLU A 134 -11.60 4.88 7.35
N ARG A 135 -10.56 5.68 7.10
CA ARG A 135 -9.23 5.46 7.68
C ARG A 135 -9.21 5.71 9.18
N GLU A 136 -9.95 6.69 9.66
CA GLU A 136 -10.10 7.00 11.07
C GLU A 136 -10.85 5.89 11.79
N LEU A 137 -11.94 5.38 11.20
CA LEU A 137 -12.67 4.21 11.69
C LEU A 137 -11.75 2.96 11.77
N ARG A 138 -11.01 2.64 10.71
CA ARG A 138 -10.06 1.51 10.73
C ARG A 138 -8.95 1.71 11.79
N LYS A 139 -8.47 2.94 11.95
CA LYS A 139 -7.44 3.28 12.94
C LYS A 139 -7.98 3.18 14.36
N GLU A 140 -9.23 3.58 14.59
CA GLU A 140 -9.91 3.46 15.88
C GLU A 140 -10.16 1.99 16.24
N GLU A 141 -10.60 1.18 15.28
CA GLU A 141 -10.76 -0.28 15.46
C GLU A 141 -9.44 -0.96 15.83
N ILE A 142 -8.35 -0.65 15.12
CA ILE A 142 -7.02 -1.20 15.42
C ILE A 142 -6.52 -0.74 16.79
N LEU A 143 -6.72 0.53 17.15
CA LEU A 143 -6.33 1.05 18.46
C LEU A 143 -7.16 0.45 19.60
N ARG A 144 -8.45 0.18 19.36
CA ARG A 144 -9.35 -0.49 20.30
C ARG A 144 -8.93 -1.95 20.51
N ALA A 145 -8.64 -2.67 19.44
CA ALA A 145 -8.13 -4.05 19.52
C ALA A 145 -6.78 -4.10 20.26
N ARG A 146 -5.87 -3.17 19.98
CA ARG A 146 -4.56 -3.09 20.65
C ARG A 146 -4.65 -2.72 22.13
N ARG A 147 -5.66 -1.94 22.54
CA ARG A 147 -5.94 -1.66 23.97
C ARG A 147 -6.45 -2.91 24.69
N ALA A 148 -7.40 -3.62 24.10
CA ALA A 148 -7.94 -4.87 24.66
C ALA A 148 -6.85 -5.94 24.83
N GLU A 149 -5.95 -6.08 23.85
CA GLU A 149 -4.82 -7.00 23.94
C GLU A 149 -3.84 -6.63 25.07
N ARG A 150 -3.56 -5.33 25.24
CA ARG A 150 -2.72 -4.84 26.34
C ARG A 150 -3.37 -5.05 27.71
N GLU A 151 -4.67 -4.82 27.80
CA GLU A 151 -5.43 -5.00 29.04
C GLU A 151 -5.47 -6.48 29.44
N ALA A 152 -5.71 -7.39 28.50
CA ALA A 152 -5.64 -8.84 28.73
C ALA A 152 -4.24 -9.29 29.19
N ARG A 153 -3.17 -8.72 28.59
CA ARG A 153 -1.80 -9.03 29.00
C ARG A 153 -1.49 -8.52 30.40
N VAL A 154 -1.97 -7.34 30.78
CA VAL A 154 -1.80 -6.79 32.13
C VAL A 154 -2.61 -7.59 33.16
N ALA A 155 -3.84 -7.98 32.83
CA ALA A 155 -4.66 -8.83 33.69
C ALA A 155 -3.98 -10.18 33.97
N GLY A 156 -3.44 -10.85 32.94
CA GLY A 156 -2.71 -12.11 33.12
C GLY A 156 -1.40 -11.97 33.91
N MET A 157 -0.80 -10.79 33.97
CA MET A 157 0.35 -10.53 34.86
C MET A 157 -0.11 -10.27 36.30
N LYS A 158 -1.20 -9.52 36.49
CA LYS A 158 -1.82 -9.31 37.81
C LYS A 158 -2.28 -10.61 38.46
N GLU A 159 -2.90 -11.51 37.70
CA GLU A 159 -3.30 -12.84 38.23
C GLU A 159 -2.09 -13.68 38.67
N LYS A 160 -0.96 -13.57 37.97
CA LYS A 160 0.29 -14.23 38.38
C LYS A 160 0.84 -13.59 39.64
N GLU A 161 0.85 -12.27 39.71
CA GLU A 161 1.26 -11.52 40.90
C GLU A 161 0.39 -11.86 42.12
N GLU A 162 -0.93 -11.91 41.96
CA GLU A 162 -1.88 -12.30 43.01
C GLU A 162 -1.63 -13.73 43.51
N LYS A 163 -1.42 -14.70 42.60
CA LYS A 163 -1.05 -16.08 42.97
C LYS A 163 0.29 -16.17 43.69
N THR A 164 1.29 -15.37 43.26
CA THR A 164 2.58 -15.33 43.96
C THR A 164 2.45 -14.65 45.33
N MET A 165 1.64 -13.60 45.44
CA MET A 165 1.38 -12.91 46.70
C MET A 165 0.57 -13.77 47.66
N SER A 166 -0.39 -14.57 47.18
CA SER A 166 -1.14 -15.50 48.02
C SER A 166 -0.22 -16.60 48.56
N MET A 167 0.64 -17.19 47.72
CA MET A 167 1.64 -18.18 48.16
C MET A 167 2.62 -17.58 49.18
N LEU A 168 3.13 -16.36 48.93
CA LEU A 168 4.03 -15.68 49.87
C LEU A 168 3.32 -15.34 51.19
N ARG A 169 2.04 -14.94 51.15
CA ARG A 169 1.23 -14.70 52.35
C ARG A 169 0.99 -16.00 53.14
N GLU A 170 0.77 -17.13 52.46
CA GLU A 170 0.63 -18.43 53.11
C GLU A 170 1.92 -18.89 53.78
N ILE A 171 3.07 -18.73 53.11
CA ILE A 171 4.40 -19.02 53.70
C ILE A 171 4.68 -18.09 54.89
N ALA A 172 4.38 -16.79 54.75
CA ALA A 172 4.52 -15.84 55.84
C ALA A 172 3.59 -16.18 57.01
N ARG A 173 2.36 -16.64 56.75
CA ARG A 173 1.44 -17.09 57.80
C ARG A 173 1.92 -18.38 58.47
N GLN A 174 2.52 -19.30 57.73
CA GLN A 174 3.12 -20.52 58.30
C GLN A 174 4.39 -20.24 59.12
N ARG A 175 5.19 -19.22 58.75
CA ARG A 175 6.44 -18.85 59.46
C ARG A 175 6.24 -17.83 60.59
N PHE A 176 5.34 -16.87 60.43
CA PHE A 176 5.14 -15.75 61.35
C PHE A 176 3.74 -15.73 62.00
N GLY A 177 2.80 -16.58 61.58
CA GLY A 177 1.45 -16.67 62.15
C GLY A 177 1.37 -17.34 63.52
N GLY A 178 2.49 -17.55 64.20
CA GLY A 178 2.57 -17.94 65.62
C GLY A 178 3.14 -16.86 66.54
N GLY A 179 3.42 -15.64 66.06
CA GLY A 179 4.13 -14.60 66.82
C GLY A 179 3.33 -13.30 67.01
N GLY A 180 2.05 -13.39 67.33
CA GLY A 180 1.16 -12.24 67.55
C GLY A 180 0.32 -12.34 68.81
N ASN A 181 0.88 -12.96 69.87
CA ASN A 181 0.31 -12.94 71.21
C ASN A 181 1.47 -12.79 72.19
N THR A 182 1.92 -11.56 72.42
CA THR A 182 2.79 -11.23 73.55
C THR A 182 2.34 -9.86 74.05
N ASP A 183 1.80 -9.89 75.28
CA ASP A 183 1.43 -8.78 76.14
C ASP A 183 2.42 -7.61 76.10
N ASP A 184 1.90 -6.39 75.91
CA ASP A 184 2.53 -5.16 76.39
C ASP A 184 1.98 -4.88 77.80
N GLY A 185 2.82 -5.14 78.80
CA GLY A 185 2.74 -4.58 80.15
C GLY A 185 3.92 -3.66 80.40
#